data_AF-A0A3P8L479-F1
#
_entry.id   AF-A0A3P8L479-F1
#
_cell.length_a   1.000
_cell.length_b   1.000
_cell.length_c   1.000
_cell.angle_alpha   90.00
_cell.angle_beta   90.00
_cell.angle_gamma   90.00
#
_symmetry.space_group_name_H-M   'P 1'
#
loop_
_entity.id
_entity.type
_entity.pdbx_description
1 polymer ?
#
loop_
_entity_poly.entity_id
_entity_poly.type
_entity_poly.pdbx_seq_one_letter_code
_entity_poly.pdbx_strand_id
1 'polypeptide(L)'
;MALTLSDRMPAALARLRSGYGTTRDVFCFDTVVVSGGRNVVKVTAHCNTLVVSGDDNVVRVTSPVKSVVVSGNRNSVLCDWSFAKTSDTGLGNTVKC
;
A
#
# COMPACT_ATOMS: atom_id res chain seq x y z
N MET A 1 -28.36 -11.72 17.55
CA MET A 1 -28.04 -10.43 16.89
C MET A 1 -26.56 -10.14 17.15
N ALA A 2 -25.67 -10.68 16.31
CA ALA A 2 -24.23 -10.46 16.44
C ALA A 2 -23.81 -9.49 15.34
N LEU A 3 -23.71 -8.22 15.69
CA LEU A 3 -23.23 -7.16 14.81
C LEU A 3 -21.77 -7.48 14.47
N THR A 4 -21.50 -7.75 13.20
CA THR A 4 -20.18 -7.95 12.63
C THR A 4 -19.30 -6.74 12.93
N LEU A 5 -18.07 -6.99 13.35
CA LEU A 5 -17.03 -6.00 13.65
C LEU A 5 -16.51 -5.29 12.37
N SER A 6 -17.44 -4.78 11.55
CA SER A 6 -17.16 -4.21 10.22
C SER A 6 -17.72 -2.78 10.05
N ASP A 7 -18.38 -2.21 11.07
CA ASP A 7 -19.18 -0.98 10.91
C ASP A 7 -18.71 0.24 11.72
N ARG A 8 -17.48 0.23 12.26
CA ARG A 8 -16.90 1.42 12.91
C ARG A 8 -15.42 1.60 12.61
N MET A 9 -15.07 1.67 11.33
CA MET A 9 -13.77 2.19 10.92
C MET A 9 -13.92 3.69 10.57
N PRO A 10 -13.41 4.63 11.38
CA PRO A 10 -13.25 6.00 10.92
C PRO A 10 -12.34 5.99 9.69
N ALA A 11 -12.57 6.92 8.76
CA ALA A 11 -11.96 6.99 7.42
C ALA A 11 -10.43 7.24 7.38
N ALA A 12 -9.63 6.51 8.16
CA ALA A 12 -8.19 6.76 8.32
C ALA A 12 -7.30 5.51 8.23
N LEU A 13 -7.81 4.31 7.98
CA LEU A 13 -6.97 3.11 7.88
C LEU A 13 -7.50 2.16 6.80
N ALA A 14 -7.17 2.41 5.54
CA ALA A 14 -7.26 1.38 4.52
C ALA A 14 -6.15 0.34 4.75
N ARG A 15 -6.39 -0.58 5.69
CA ARG A 15 -5.52 -1.74 5.95
C ARG A 15 -5.95 -2.88 5.03
N LEU A 16 -5.26 -3.07 3.91
CA LEU A 16 -5.33 -4.31 3.13
C LEU A 16 -4.45 -5.35 3.82
N ARG A 17 -5.01 -5.99 4.86
CA ARG A 17 -4.23 -6.80 5.81
C ARG A 17 -3.91 -8.24 5.35
N SER A 18 -4.56 -8.75 4.30
CA SER A 18 -4.23 -10.07 3.73
C SER A 18 -5.06 -10.33 2.47
N GLY A 19 -4.73 -9.64 1.37
CA GLY A 19 -5.28 -9.99 0.06
C GLY A 19 -4.36 -10.96 -0.65
N TYR A 20 -4.91 -11.95 -1.35
CA TYR A 20 -4.19 -12.64 -2.41
C TYR A 20 -4.89 -12.34 -3.74
N GLY A 21 -4.17 -11.80 -4.72
CA GLY A 21 -4.77 -11.50 -6.04
C GLY A 21 -5.84 -10.39 -6.03
N THR A 22 -5.84 -9.50 -5.04
CA THR A 22 -6.88 -8.45 -4.94
C THR A 22 -6.51 -7.22 -5.75
N THR A 23 -7.47 -6.68 -6.50
CA THR A 23 -7.32 -5.39 -7.21
C THR A 23 -8.20 -4.33 -6.57
N ARG A 24 -7.61 -3.22 -6.08
CA ARG A 24 -8.36 -2.17 -5.38
C ARG A 24 -7.77 -0.78 -5.58
N ASP A 25 -8.67 0.20 -5.61
CA ASP A 25 -8.34 1.63 -5.52
C ASP A 25 -8.52 2.08 -4.07
N VAL A 26 -7.48 2.72 -3.52
CA VAL A 26 -7.42 3.14 -2.12
C VAL A 26 -7.18 4.64 -2.05
N PHE A 27 -8.11 5.33 -1.39
CA PHE A 27 -7.92 6.71 -0.98
C PHE A 27 -7.11 6.77 0.30
N CYS A 28 -6.03 7.52 0.27
CA CYS A 28 -5.09 7.63 1.36
C CYS A 28 -5.16 8.98 2.06
N PHE A 29 -5.39 8.93 3.36
CA PHE A 29 -5.45 10.13 4.21
C PHE A 29 -4.28 10.23 5.20
N ASP A 30 -3.63 9.10 5.50
CA ASP A 30 -2.47 9.08 6.39
C ASP A 30 -1.57 7.88 6.07
N THR A 31 -2.02 6.67 6.39
CA THR A 31 -1.24 5.44 6.18
C THR A 31 -2.02 4.37 5.43
N VAL A 32 -1.37 3.77 4.43
CA VAL A 32 -1.88 2.60 3.71
C VAL A 32 -0.94 1.42 3.92
N VAL A 33 -1.52 0.24 4.16
CA VAL A 33 -0.78 -1.00 4.30
C VAL A 33 -1.29 -1.99 3.27
N VAL A 34 -0.41 -2.45 2.40
CA VAL A 34 -0.64 -3.50 1.41
C VAL A 34 0.17 -4.72 1.84
N SER A 35 -0.52 -5.82 2.16
CA SER A 35 0.13 -7.04 2.63
C SER A 35 -0.54 -8.29 2.06
N GLY A 36 0.23 -9.36 1.89
CA GLY A 36 -0.20 -10.61 1.26
C GLY A 36 0.59 -10.86 -0.03
N GLY A 37 -0.07 -11.33 -1.09
CA GLY A 37 0.64 -11.51 -2.35
C GLY A 37 -0.17 -11.32 -3.62
N ARG A 38 0.51 -10.94 -4.70
CA ARG A 38 -0.09 -10.68 -6.02
C ARG A 38 -1.23 -9.64 -5.98
N ASN A 39 -1.18 -8.68 -5.05
CA ASN A 39 -2.19 -7.62 -4.98
C ASN A 39 -1.86 -6.52 -5.98
N VAL A 40 -2.88 -5.90 -6.57
CA VAL A 40 -2.77 -4.73 -7.45
C VAL A 40 -3.50 -3.57 -6.80
N VAL A 41 -2.76 -2.57 -6.30
CA VAL A 41 -3.34 -1.47 -5.53
C VAL A 41 -3.02 -0.14 -6.19
N LYS A 42 -4.04 0.67 -6.46
CA LYS A 42 -3.86 2.06 -6.86
C LYS A 42 -4.13 2.96 -5.65
N VAL A 43 -3.12 3.73 -5.25
CA VAL A 43 -3.22 4.66 -4.13
C VAL A 43 -3.36 6.08 -4.66
N THR A 44 -4.42 6.75 -4.23
CA THR A 44 -4.75 8.13 -4.58
C THR A 44 -4.85 8.98 -3.29
N ALA A 45 -4.72 10.30 -3.42
CA ALA A 45 -4.68 11.29 -2.32
C ALA A 45 -3.37 11.33 -1.49
N HIS A 46 -3.27 12.32 -0.59
CA HIS A 46 -2.04 12.63 0.15
C HIS A 46 -1.78 11.62 1.28
N CYS A 47 -0.93 10.64 1.00
CA CYS A 47 -0.41 9.76 2.04
C CYS A 47 0.73 10.42 2.83
N ASN A 48 0.82 10.13 4.11
CA ASN A 48 2.10 10.26 4.81
C ASN A 48 2.96 9.01 4.58
N THR A 49 2.39 7.82 4.76
CA THR A 49 3.14 6.56 4.74
C THR A 49 2.45 5.47 3.93
N LEU A 50 3.20 4.83 3.04
CA LEU A 50 2.79 3.60 2.35
C LEU A 50 3.68 2.45 2.82
N VAL A 51 3.07 1.35 3.26
CA VAL A 51 3.78 0.12 3.63
C VAL A 51 3.34 -1.00 2.69
N VAL A 52 4.30 -1.65 2.04
CA VAL A 52 4.08 -2.80 1.15
C VAL A 52 4.88 -3.98 1.68
N SER A 53 4.22 -5.12 1.91
CA SER A 53 4.86 -6.33 2.41
C SER A 53 4.30 -7.61 1.79
N GLY A 54 5.12 -8.65 1.70
CA GLY A 54 4.74 -9.96 1.16
C GLY A 54 5.36 -10.23 -0.22
N ASP A 55 4.63 -10.89 -1.14
CA ASP A 55 5.20 -11.40 -2.40
C ASP A 55 4.44 -10.91 -3.65
N ASP A 56 5.15 -10.43 -4.67
CA ASP A 56 4.59 -10.03 -5.97
C ASP A 56 3.48 -8.95 -5.90
N ASN A 57 3.48 -8.05 -4.92
CA ASN A 57 2.49 -6.95 -4.89
C ASN A 57 2.86 -5.82 -5.87
N VAL A 58 1.87 -5.28 -6.58
CA VAL A 58 2.01 -4.15 -7.50
C VAL A 58 1.22 -2.96 -6.96
N VAL A 59 1.91 -1.86 -6.69
CA VAL A 59 1.30 -0.64 -6.15
C VAL A 59 1.62 0.55 -7.05
N ARG A 60 0.59 1.30 -7.45
CA ARG A 60 0.73 2.55 -8.20
C ARG A 60 0.22 3.72 -7.38
N VAL A 61 1.07 4.71 -7.13
CA VAL A 61 0.77 5.88 -6.32
C VAL A 61 0.69 7.11 -7.21
N THR A 62 -0.51 7.65 -7.39
CA THR A 62 -0.76 8.78 -8.30
C THR A 62 -0.87 10.13 -7.58
N SER A 63 -0.49 10.19 -6.31
CA SER A 63 -0.60 11.37 -5.45
C SER A 63 0.57 11.45 -4.49
N PRO A 64 0.94 12.63 -3.96
CA PRO A 64 2.14 12.76 -3.15
C PRO A 64 2.08 11.89 -1.89
N VAL A 65 3.11 11.07 -1.66
CA VAL A 65 3.36 10.40 -0.37
C VAL A 65 4.58 11.02 0.33
N LYS A 66 4.87 10.73 1.59
CA LYS A 66 6.13 11.19 2.22
C LYS A 66 7.13 10.07 2.39
N SER A 67 6.65 8.88 2.74
CA SER A 67 7.47 7.70 2.92
C SER A 67 6.84 6.45 2.32
N VAL A 68 7.67 5.65 1.68
CA VAL A 68 7.32 4.34 1.12
C VAL A 68 8.25 3.31 1.75
N VAL A 69 7.67 2.32 2.43
CA VAL A 69 8.39 1.22 3.05
C VAL A 69 7.99 -0.07 2.35
N VAL A 70 8.98 -0.79 1.81
CA VAL A 70 8.78 -2.04 1.08
C VAL A 70 9.59 -3.15 1.76
N SER A 71 8.97 -4.31 1.89
CA SER A 71 9.58 -5.51 2.49
C SER A 71 9.02 -6.77 1.82
N GLY A 72 9.69 -7.91 1.96
CA GLY A 72 9.28 -9.17 1.33
C GLY A 72 9.96 -9.41 -0.02
N ASN A 73 9.26 -9.98 -1.00
CA ASN A 73 9.84 -10.44 -2.26
C ASN A 73 9.10 -9.86 -3.49
N ARG A 74 9.85 -9.44 -4.51
CA ARG A 74 9.32 -9.06 -5.84
C ARG A 74 8.14 -8.07 -5.85
N ASN A 75 8.08 -7.16 -4.89
CA ASN A 75 7.07 -6.10 -4.88
C ASN A 75 7.47 -4.97 -5.82
N SER A 76 6.51 -4.41 -6.56
CA SER A 76 6.71 -3.29 -7.47
C SER A 76 5.90 -2.08 -7.00
N VAL A 77 6.58 -0.97 -6.72
CA VAL A 77 5.95 0.31 -6.36
C VAL A 77 6.34 1.37 -7.38
N LEU A 78 5.35 2.00 -8.00
CA LEU A 78 5.52 3.10 -8.93
C LEU A 78 4.80 4.35 -8.41
N CYS A 79 5.55 5.39 -8.12
CA CYS A 79 5.06 6.73 -7.83
C CYS A 79 5.12 7.60 -9.07
N ASP A 80 4.05 8.33 -9.35
CA ASP A 80 4.03 9.35 -10.42
C ASP A 80 4.76 10.66 -9.99
N TRP A 81 5.35 10.71 -8.80
CA TRP A 81 5.94 11.90 -8.17
C TRP A 81 7.22 11.51 -7.41
N SER A 82 8.16 12.44 -7.26
CA SER A 82 9.60 12.13 -7.10
C SER A 82 10.21 12.36 -5.71
N PHE A 83 9.41 12.65 -4.68
CA PHE A 83 9.91 13.17 -3.40
C PHE A 83 9.75 12.19 -2.22
N ALA A 84 9.50 10.91 -2.51
CA ALA A 84 9.27 9.91 -1.48
C ALA A 84 10.57 9.52 -0.79
N LYS A 85 10.57 9.48 0.54
CA LYS A 85 11.58 8.72 1.26
C LYS A 85 11.27 7.23 1.13
N THR A 86 12.06 6.52 0.32
CA THR A 86 11.92 5.09 0.10
C THR A 86 12.81 4.31 1.07
N SER A 87 12.29 3.20 1.58
CA SER A 87 13.02 2.22 2.36
C SER A 87 12.63 0.84 1.86
N ASP A 88 13.61 0.07 1.41
CA ASP A 88 13.42 -1.28 0.89
C ASP A 88 14.33 -2.24 1.66
N THR A 89 13.72 -3.24 2.29
CA THR A 89 14.41 -4.27 3.08
C THR A 89 14.18 -5.68 2.54
N GLY A 90 13.55 -5.81 1.37
CA GLY A 90 13.23 -7.10 0.77
C GLY A 90 14.15 -7.51 -0.39
N LEU A 91 13.78 -8.58 -1.08
CA LEU A 91 14.52 -9.16 -2.20
C LEU A 91 13.77 -8.96 -3.51
N GLY A 92 14.46 -8.49 -4.56
CA GLY A 92 13.89 -8.34 -5.90
C GLY A 92 12.76 -7.30 -6.02
N ASN A 93 12.60 -6.43 -5.02
CA ASN A 93 11.63 -5.34 -5.07
C ASN A 93 12.08 -4.27 -6.07
N THR A 94 11.13 -3.57 -6.67
CA THR A 94 11.36 -2.43 -7.56
C THR A 94 10.58 -1.24 -7.05
N VAL A 95 11.27 -0.21 -6.57
CA VAL A 95 10.65 1.03 -6.09
C VAL A 95 11.07 2.17 -7.01
N LYS A 96 10.11 2.78 -7.68
CA LYS A 96 10.30 3.94 -8.55
C LYS A 96 9.45 5.08 -8.04
N CYS A 97 10.06 5.87 -7.17
CA CYS A 97 9.64 7.16 -6.66
C CYS A 97 10.91 8.04 -6.66
#